data_AF-A0A2E0I6E8-F1
#
_entry.id   AF-A0A2E0I6E8-F1
#
_cell.length_a   1.000
_cell.length_b   1.000
_cell.length_c   1.000
_cell.angle_alpha   90.00
_cell.angle_beta   90.00
_cell.angle_gamma   90.00
#
_symmetry.space_group_name_H-M   'P 1'
#
loop_
_entity.id
_entity.type
_entity.pdbx_description
1 polymer ?
#
loop_
_entity_poly.entity_id
_entity_poly.type
_entity_poly.pdbx_seq_one_letter_code
_entity_poly.pdbx_strand_id
1 'polypeptide(L)'
;MLKKIIWVLFLSTIFSSATGQTFKEFTSGNYFAPIDEKYLQLTAKCRKVYDEKDRKKYFEILFFNQEKNIFDMNKHYKTYLQGRKKLKPPVFSFTVRNWFQTIAIESGKYNFITTTDQNTLRRNEVIPKDLSKAILNSGQFNIYFHFLNDNTKSIGRFKVSNNKVLIDCFE
;
A
#
# COMPACT_ATOMS: atom_id res chain seq x y z
N MET A 1 29.11 -10.51 60.21
CA MET A 1 27.85 -10.90 59.53
C MET A 1 27.11 -9.63 59.13
N LEU A 2 27.06 -9.31 57.84
CA LEU A 2 26.22 -8.20 57.34
C LEU A 2 25.50 -8.70 56.09
N LYS A 3 24.23 -9.08 56.24
CA LYS A 3 23.36 -9.49 55.13
C LYS A 3 23.05 -8.25 54.28
N LYS A 4 23.69 -8.13 53.12
CA LYS A 4 23.26 -7.18 52.09
C LYS A 4 22.03 -7.76 51.39
N ILE A 5 20.86 -7.24 51.72
CA ILE A 5 19.61 -7.50 51.00
C ILE A 5 19.68 -6.72 49.69
N ILE A 6 19.89 -7.43 48.58
CA ILE A 6 19.79 -6.87 47.24
C ILE A 6 18.30 -6.79 46.90
N TRP A 7 17.75 -5.58 46.90
CA TRP A 7 16.43 -5.31 46.33
C TRP A 7 16.57 -5.37 44.80
N VAL A 8 16.18 -6.50 44.22
CA VAL A 8 16.01 -6.62 42.77
C VAL A 8 14.73 -5.88 42.41
N LEU A 9 14.87 -4.64 41.93
CA LEU A 9 13.81 -3.92 41.23
C LEU A 9 13.51 -4.70 39.95
N PHE A 10 12.43 -5.49 39.98
CA PHE A 10 11.80 -6.00 38.76
C PHE A 10 11.27 -4.79 37.99
N LEU A 11 12.08 -4.26 37.06
CA LEU A 11 11.55 -3.44 35.97
C LEU A 11 10.64 -4.35 35.16
N SER A 12 9.33 -4.23 35.39
CA SER A 12 8.32 -4.70 34.46
C SER A 12 8.49 -3.93 33.16
N THR A 13 9.31 -4.47 32.27
CA THR A 13 9.33 -4.08 30.87
C THR A 13 7.94 -4.35 30.31
N ILE A 14 7.09 -3.33 30.32
CA ILE A 14 5.86 -3.33 29.55
C ILE A 14 6.35 -3.39 28.10
N PHE A 15 6.37 -4.60 27.53
CA PHE A 15 6.52 -4.76 26.10
C PHE A 15 5.29 -4.12 25.47
N SER A 16 5.38 -2.83 25.21
CA SER A 16 4.42 -2.10 24.39
C SER A 16 4.60 -2.67 22.99
N SER A 17 3.88 -3.75 22.71
CA SER A 17 3.70 -4.22 21.34
C SER A 17 2.97 -3.08 20.65
N ALA A 18 3.64 -2.38 19.74
CA ALA A 18 3.00 -1.34 18.95
C ALA A 18 1.83 -1.99 18.20
N THR A 19 0.62 -1.85 18.73
CA THR A 19 -0.60 -2.25 18.04
C THR A 19 -0.73 -1.29 16.87
N GLY A 20 -0.49 -1.81 15.67
CA GLY A 20 -0.59 -1.01 14.45
C GLY A 20 -1.97 -0.33 14.38
N GLN A 21 -1.98 0.94 14.01
CA GLN A 21 -3.21 1.72 13.88
C GLN A 21 -4.15 1.06 12.87
N THR A 22 -5.43 0.93 13.21
CA THR A 22 -6.44 0.41 12.28
C THR A 22 -6.81 1.44 11.22
N PHE A 23 -7.37 0.99 10.09
CA PHE A 23 -7.84 1.89 9.03
C PHE A 23 -8.81 2.95 9.56
N LYS A 24 -9.77 2.53 10.41
CA LYS A 24 -10.78 3.43 10.98
C LYS A 24 -10.13 4.48 11.89
N GLU A 25 -9.28 4.05 12.82
CA GLU A 25 -8.58 4.99 13.72
C GLU A 25 -7.75 6.01 12.95
N PHE A 26 -7.06 5.58 11.88
CA PHE A 26 -6.26 6.47 11.04
C PHE A 26 -7.13 7.48 10.30
N THR A 27 -8.21 7.02 9.67
CA THR A 27 -9.03 7.86 8.77
C THR A 27 -10.02 8.76 9.51
N SER A 28 -10.56 8.35 10.65
CA SER A 28 -11.49 9.19 11.44
C SER A 28 -10.81 10.03 12.51
N GLY A 29 -9.63 9.62 12.98
CA GLY A 29 -8.91 10.29 14.06
C GLY A 29 -7.99 11.43 13.62
N ASN A 30 -7.90 11.71 12.31
CA ASN A 30 -6.97 12.69 11.76
C ASN A 30 -7.65 13.63 10.77
N TYR A 31 -7.13 14.86 10.69
CA TYR A 31 -7.41 15.75 9.56
C TYR A 31 -6.51 15.38 8.37
N PHE A 32 -7.07 15.39 7.17
CA PHE A 32 -6.35 15.17 5.91
C PHE A 32 -6.58 16.36 4.99
N ALA A 33 -5.50 16.99 4.55
CA ALA A 33 -5.58 18.03 3.53
C ALA A 33 -5.98 17.39 2.18
N PRO A 34 -6.96 17.96 1.46
CA PRO A 34 -7.31 17.45 0.15
C PRO A 34 -6.17 17.67 -0.84
N ILE A 35 -5.88 16.67 -1.67
CA ILE A 35 -4.99 16.81 -2.81
C ILE A 35 -5.70 17.62 -3.91
N ASP A 36 -4.99 18.56 -4.53
CA ASP A 36 -5.48 19.36 -5.66
C ASP A 36 -5.99 18.44 -6.80
N GLU A 37 -7.19 18.76 -7.30
CA GLU A 37 -7.93 17.95 -8.27
C GLU A 37 -7.13 17.63 -9.53
N LYS A 38 -6.23 18.51 -9.96
CA LYS A 38 -5.39 18.28 -11.15
C LYS A 38 -4.46 17.07 -11.01
N TYR A 39 -4.18 16.63 -9.77
CA TYR A 39 -3.37 15.45 -9.47
C TYR A 39 -4.19 14.16 -9.26
N LEU A 40 -5.53 14.26 -9.21
CA LEU A 40 -6.41 13.14 -8.90
C LEU A 40 -6.85 12.33 -10.13
N GLN A 41 -6.70 12.88 -11.33
CA GLN A 41 -6.97 12.16 -12.57
C GLN A 41 -5.77 11.33 -13.00
N LEU A 42 -5.99 10.05 -13.26
CA LEU A 42 -4.98 9.08 -13.65
C LEU A 42 -5.23 8.54 -15.05
N THR A 43 -4.15 8.26 -15.76
CA THR A 43 -4.15 7.38 -16.93
C THR A 43 -3.41 6.10 -16.58
N ALA A 44 -3.89 4.97 -17.08
CA ALA A 44 -3.31 3.66 -16.84
C ALA A 44 -2.60 3.12 -18.08
N LYS A 45 -1.45 2.47 -17.90
CA LYS A 45 -0.79 1.65 -18.93
C LYS A 45 -0.57 0.24 -18.38
N CYS A 46 -0.85 -0.77 -19.21
CA CYS A 46 -0.60 -2.16 -18.85
C CYS A 46 0.78 -2.62 -19.35
N ARG A 47 1.50 -3.37 -18.51
CA ARG A 47 2.71 -4.10 -18.87
C ARG A 47 2.52 -5.57 -18.46
N LYS A 48 2.48 -6.45 -19.46
CA LYS A 48 2.40 -7.90 -19.26
C LYS A 48 3.80 -8.49 -19.41
N VAL A 49 4.27 -9.24 -18.42
CA VAL A 49 5.56 -9.92 -18.46
C VAL A 49 5.38 -11.42 -18.35
N TYR A 50 6.01 -12.13 -19.27
CA TYR A 50 6.01 -13.58 -19.40
C TYR A 50 7.41 -14.13 -19.08
N ASP A 51 7.49 -15.42 -18.72
CA ASP A 51 8.78 -16.11 -18.60
C ASP A 51 9.24 -16.68 -19.95
N GLU A 52 10.43 -17.28 -19.98
CA GLU A 52 11.04 -17.88 -21.18
C GLU A 52 10.18 -19.00 -21.82
N LYS A 53 9.18 -19.51 -21.12
CA LYS A 53 8.23 -20.52 -21.60
C LYS A 53 6.85 -19.93 -21.90
N ASP A 54 6.78 -18.61 -22.10
CA ASP A 54 5.57 -17.84 -22.37
C ASP A 54 4.48 -17.94 -21.27
N ARG A 55 4.88 -18.25 -20.04
CA ARG A 55 3.93 -18.32 -18.91
C ARG A 55 3.85 -16.97 -18.21
N LYS A 56 2.64 -16.56 -17.83
CA LYS A 56 2.38 -15.32 -17.08
C LYS A 56 3.31 -15.25 -15.85
N LYS A 57 4.17 -14.23 -15.78
CA LYS A 57 5.12 -14.02 -14.68
C LYS A 57 4.60 -12.96 -13.72
N TYR A 58 4.41 -11.74 -14.21
CA TYR A 58 3.77 -10.65 -13.48
C TYR A 58 3.17 -9.66 -14.46
N PHE A 59 1.98 -9.16 -14.12
CA PHE A 59 1.34 -8.07 -14.87
C PHE A 59 1.31 -6.83 -13.99
N GLU A 60 1.53 -5.67 -14.60
CA GLU A 60 1.67 -4.38 -13.93
C GLU A 60 0.76 -3.36 -14.61
N ILE A 61 -0.03 -2.65 -13.81
CA ILE A 61 -0.75 -1.44 -14.21
C ILE A 61 0.03 -0.27 -13.65
N LEU A 62 0.53 0.58 -14.53
CA LEU A 62 1.23 1.81 -14.21
C LEU A 62 0.23 2.97 -14.24
N PHE A 63 0.10 3.71 -13.15
CA PHE A 63 -0.76 4.87 -13.06
C PHE A 63 0.04 6.15 -13.21
N PHE A 64 -0.40 6.99 -14.15
CA PHE A 64 0.24 8.26 -14.49
C PHE A 64 -0.68 9.44 -14.21
N ASN A 65 -0.11 10.49 -13.65
CA ASN A 65 -0.68 11.83 -13.66
C ASN A 65 0.35 12.77 -14.31
N GLN A 66 -0.09 13.63 -15.23
CA GLN A 66 0.80 14.59 -15.91
C GLN A 66 2.07 13.91 -16.46
N GLU A 67 1.91 12.77 -17.13
CA GLU A 67 2.98 11.94 -17.71
C GLU A 67 3.99 11.33 -16.72
N LYS A 68 3.83 11.58 -15.42
CA LYS A 68 4.65 10.99 -14.36
C LYS A 68 3.97 9.75 -13.78
N ASN A 69 4.71 8.66 -13.68
CA ASN A 69 4.27 7.49 -12.95
C ASN A 69 4.27 7.79 -11.45
N ILE A 70 3.10 7.67 -10.83
CA ILE A 70 2.93 7.92 -9.40
C ILE A 70 2.65 6.65 -8.60
N PHE A 71 1.93 5.68 -9.19
CA PHE A 71 1.56 4.42 -8.53
C PHE A 71 1.68 3.24 -9.51
N ASP A 72 1.94 2.05 -8.96
CA ASP A 72 1.84 0.81 -9.73
C ASP A 72 0.93 -0.18 -8.99
N MET A 73 0.05 -0.87 -9.69
CA MET A 73 -0.65 -2.05 -9.15
C MET A 73 -0.22 -3.29 -9.91
N ASN A 74 0.07 -4.36 -9.18
CA ASN A 74 0.73 -5.54 -9.73
C ASN A 74 -0.07 -6.80 -9.40
N LYS A 75 -0.08 -7.74 -10.34
CA LYS A 75 -0.58 -9.11 -10.16
C LYS A 75 0.58 -10.08 -10.39
N HIS A 76 1.06 -10.68 -9.31
CA HIS A 76 2.20 -11.59 -9.29
C HIS A 76 1.70 -13.02 -9.41
N TYR A 77 2.04 -13.72 -10.50
CA TYR A 77 1.65 -15.11 -10.71
C TYR A 77 2.62 -16.11 -10.06
N LYS A 78 3.77 -15.63 -9.57
CA LYS A 78 4.76 -16.43 -8.87
C LYS A 78 5.33 -15.63 -7.69
N THR A 79 5.51 -16.29 -6.54
CA THR A 79 6.03 -15.70 -5.31
C THR A 79 7.53 -15.89 -5.20
N TYR A 80 8.30 -15.03 -5.87
CA TYR A 80 9.78 -15.04 -5.76
C TYR A 80 10.32 -14.08 -4.71
N LEU A 81 9.48 -13.18 -4.19
CA LEU A 81 9.89 -12.17 -3.23
C LEU A 81 10.19 -12.83 -1.87
N GLN A 82 11.39 -12.57 -1.37
CA GLN A 82 11.83 -12.95 -0.03
C GLN A 82 10.81 -12.40 0.99
N GLY A 83 10.34 -13.25 1.93
CA GLY A 83 9.26 -12.91 2.85
C GLY A 83 7.82 -13.15 2.34
N ARG A 84 7.62 -13.42 1.04
CA ARG A 84 6.28 -13.69 0.45
C ARG A 84 6.09 -15.13 -0.03
N LYS A 85 7.03 -16.03 0.27
CA LYS A 85 7.02 -17.45 -0.17
C LYS A 85 5.79 -18.24 0.29
N LYS A 86 5.13 -17.81 1.36
CA LYS A 86 3.94 -18.48 1.94
C LYS A 86 2.61 -18.01 1.34
N LEU A 87 2.60 -16.94 0.54
CA LEU A 87 1.37 -16.45 -0.09
C LEU A 87 1.04 -17.31 -1.30
N LYS A 88 -0.24 -17.68 -1.48
CA LYS A 88 -0.71 -18.41 -2.65
C LYS A 88 -0.91 -17.43 -3.83
N PRO A 89 -0.22 -17.59 -4.97
CA PRO A 89 -0.47 -16.79 -6.16
C PRO A 89 -1.89 -16.99 -6.73
N PRO A 90 -2.45 -15.98 -7.46
CA PRO A 90 -1.84 -14.68 -7.73
C PRO A 90 -1.90 -13.76 -6.51
N VAL A 91 -0.81 -13.03 -6.26
CA VAL A 91 -0.71 -12.02 -5.19
C VAL A 91 -0.84 -10.63 -5.81
N PHE A 92 -1.59 -9.75 -5.16
CA PHE A 92 -1.75 -8.37 -5.59
C PHE A 92 -0.90 -7.44 -4.74
N SER A 93 -0.30 -6.44 -5.36
CA SER A 93 0.46 -5.43 -4.63
C SER A 93 0.29 -4.04 -5.20
N PHE A 94 0.40 -3.04 -4.33
CA PHE A 94 0.31 -1.63 -4.67
C PHE A 94 1.64 -0.95 -4.35
N THR A 95 2.17 -0.20 -5.31
CA THR A 95 3.43 0.52 -5.20
C THR A 95 3.17 2.01 -5.14
N VAL A 96 3.85 2.68 -4.21
CA VAL A 96 3.94 4.14 -4.12
C VAL A 96 5.40 4.59 -4.24
N ARG A 97 5.60 5.87 -4.59
CA ARG A 97 6.92 6.46 -4.92
C ARG A 97 7.21 7.72 -4.11
N ASN A 98 7.04 7.68 -2.80
CA ASN A 98 7.39 8.76 -1.87
C ASN A 98 7.61 8.19 -0.46
N TRP A 99 8.16 8.98 0.47
CA TRP A 99 8.38 8.60 1.87
C TRP A 99 7.10 8.75 2.69
N PHE A 100 6.47 7.61 2.99
CA PHE A 100 5.25 7.58 3.80
C PHE A 100 5.47 6.85 5.11
N GLN A 101 5.04 7.47 6.20
CA GLN A 101 4.90 6.80 7.48
C GLN A 101 3.72 5.83 7.43
N THR A 102 2.56 6.30 6.97
CA THR A 102 1.33 5.51 6.88
C THR A 102 0.69 5.69 5.51
N ILE A 103 0.20 4.59 4.95
CA ILE A 103 -0.60 4.60 3.73
C ILE A 103 -1.87 3.81 4.02
N ALA A 104 -3.01 4.39 3.68
CA ALA A 104 -4.28 3.68 3.68
C ALA A 104 -4.99 3.84 2.35
N ILE A 105 -5.58 2.76 1.84
CA ILE A 105 -6.24 2.70 0.54
C ILE A 105 -7.65 2.16 0.74
N GLU A 106 -8.62 2.75 0.08
CA GLU A 106 -10.01 2.30 0.10
C GLU A 106 -10.62 2.34 -1.30
N SER A 107 -11.42 1.32 -1.61
CA SER A 107 -12.29 1.31 -2.78
C SER A 107 -13.56 0.53 -2.46
N GLY A 108 -14.71 1.21 -2.51
CA GLY A 108 -15.98 0.67 -2.04
C GLY A 108 -15.92 0.35 -0.54
N LYS A 109 -16.26 -0.89 -0.18
CA LYS A 109 -16.22 -1.37 1.22
C LYS A 109 -14.89 -1.99 1.64
N TYR A 110 -13.93 -2.09 0.73
CA TYR A 110 -12.65 -2.76 0.97
C TYR A 110 -11.59 -1.72 1.27
N ASN A 111 -10.74 -2.02 2.25
CA ASN A 111 -9.67 -1.12 2.66
C ASN A 111 -8.39 -1.88 3.01
N PHE A 112 -7.32 -1.11 3.13
CA PHE A 112 -5.98 -1.56 3.51
C PHE A 112 -5.28 -0.42 4.23
N ILE A 113 -4.52 -0.73 5.27
CA ILE A 113 -3.62 0.22 5.94
C ILE A 113 -2.28 -0.45 6.18
N THR A 114 -1.21 0.34 6.11
CA THR A 114 0.12 -0.10 6.48
C THR A 114 0.92 1.05 7.07
N THR A 115 1.68 0.73 8.11
CA THR A 115 2.63 1.61 8.80
C THR A 115 4.05 1.05 8.77
N THR A 116 4.31 0.05 7.91
CA THR A 116 5.63 -0.58 7.79
C THR A 116 6.72 0.45 7.48
N ASP A 117 7.88 0.31 8.13
CA ASP A 117 9.02 1.17 7.87
C ASP A 117 9.46 1.09 6.41
N GLN A 118 9.90 2.22 5.89
CA GLN A 118 10.28 2.37 4.51
C GLN A 118 11.79 2.59 4.41
N ASN A 119 12.48 1.72 3.67
CA ASN A 119 13.93 1.83 3.43
C ASN A 119 14.26 2.49 2.08
N THR A 120 13.28 2.60 1.18
CA THR A 120 13.47 3.10 -0.19
C THR A 120 12.28 3.96 -0.61
N LEU A 121 12.51 4.99 -1.43
CA LEU A 121 11.43 5.83 -2.00
C LEU A 121 10.30 5.04 -2.65
N ARG A 122 10.63 3.92 -3.30
CA ARG A 122 9.65 2.98 -3.84
C ARG A 122 9.25 1.99 -2.75
N ARG A 123 7.98 1.96 -2.38
CA ARG A 123 7.42 1.02 -1.41
C ARG A 123 6.33 0.20 -2.06
N ASN A 124 6.41 -1.13 -1.95
CA ASN A 124 5.47 -2.06 -2.57
C ASN A 124 4.80 -2.96 -1.55
N GLU A 125 3.49 -2.83 -1.41
CA GLU A 125 2.70 -3.43 -0.34
C GLU A 125 1.75 -4.48 -0.87
N VAL A 126 1.67 -5.63 -0.21
CA VAL A 126 0.66 -6.64 -0.57
C VAL A 126 -0.69 -6.13 -0.12
N ILE A 127 -1.63 -6.03 -1.05
CA ILE A 127 -2.99 -5.57 -0.76
C ILE A 127 -3.99 -6.72 -0.88
N PRO A 128 -5.13 -6.65 -0.16
CA PRO A 128 -6.19 -7.64 -0.30
C PRO A 128 -6.67 -7.79 -1.75
N LYS A 129 -6.96 -9.03 -2.14
CA LYS A 129 -7.50 -9.35 -3.47
C LYS A 129 -8.79 -8.59 -3.77
N ASP A 130 -9.66 -8.46 -2.78
CA ASP A 130 -10.97 -7.82 -2.97
C ASP A 130 -10.85 -6.30 -3.10
N LEU A 131 -9.91 -5.67 -2.38
CA LEU A 131 -9.54 -4.28 -2.62
C LEU A 131 -9.02 -4.07 -4.04
N SER A 132 -8.12 -4.95 -4.49
CA SER A 132 -7.57 -4.89 -5.86
C SER A 132 -8.68 -4.98 -6.92
N LYS A 133 -9.62 -5.91 -6.75
CA LYS A 133 -10.79 -6.04 -7.64
C LYS A 133 -11.68 -4.80 -7.62
N ALA A 134 -11.92 -4.22 -6.45
CA ALA A 134 -12.73 -3.01 -6.35
C ALA A 134 -12.10 -1.84 -7.11
N ILE A 135 -10.77 -1.68 -7.01
CA ILE A 135 -10.02 -0.68 -7.79
C ILE A 135 -10.15 -0.94 -9.29
N LEU A 136 -9.92 -2.18 -9.74
CA LEU A 136 -9.97 -2.56 -11.15
C LEU A 136 -11.36 -2.33 -11.78
N ASN A 137 -12.41 -2.70 -11.05
CA ASN A 137 -13.77 -2.63 -11.56
C ASN A 137 -14.32 -1.21 -11.60
N SER A 138 -13.98 -0.38 -10.59
CA SER A 138 -14.49 0.99 -10.50
C SER A 138 -13.59 2.02 -11.19
N GLY A 139 -12.30 1.73 -11.31
CA GLY A 139 -11.27 2.71 -11.67
C GLY A 139 -11.17 3.86 -10.67
N GLN A 140 -11.68 3.70 -9.45
CA GLN A 140 -11.75 4.74 -8.43
C GLN A 140 -11.29 4.22 -7.07
N PHE A 141 -10.52 5.03 -6.36
CA PHE A 141 -10.03 4.70 -5.03
C PHE A 141 -9.60 5.94 -4.26
N ASN A 142 -9.75 5.89 -2.94
CA ASN A 142 -9.20 6.87 -2.03
C ASN A 142 -7.83 6.40 -1.56
N ILE A 143 -6.86 7.30 -1.50
CA ILE A 143 -5.63 7.07 -0.75
C ILE A 143 -5.47 8.16 0.31
N TYR A 144 -5.16 7.72 1.52
CA TYR A 144 -4.79 8.52 2.66
C TYR A 144 -3.28 8.37 2.87
N PHE A 145 -2.58 9.49 2.83
CA PHE A 145 -1.14 9.56 3.01
C PHE A 145 -0.83 10.21 4.35
N HIS A 146 0.16 9.67 5.04
CA HIS A 146 0.88 10.34 6.11
C HIS A 146 2.35 10.37 5.73
N PHE A 147 2.85 11.55 5.40
CA PHE A 147 4.21 11.75 4.90
C PHE A 147 5.21 11.66 6.04
N LEU A 148 6.32 10.97 5.79
CA LEU A 148 7.36 10.76 6.79
C LEU A 148 8.15 12.05 7.11
N ASN A 149 8.43 12.85 6.08
CA ASN A 149 9.40 13.94 6.18
C ASN A 149 8.84 15.20 6.85
N ASP A 150 7.57 15.51 6.63
CA ASP A 150 6.93 16.74 7.13
C ASP A 150 5.73 16.46 8.04
N ASN A 151 5.45 15.17 8.33
CA ASN A 151 4.35 14.71 9.17
C ASN A 151 2.95 15.13 8.66
N THR A 152 2.85 15.64 7.42
CA THR A 152 1.59 16.07 6.83
C THR A 152 0.72 14.88 6.48
N LYS A 153 -0.59 15.11 6.40
CA LYS A 153 -1.58 14.11 6.03
C LYS A 153 -2.43 14.62 4.89
N SER A 154 -2.58 13.81 3.85
CA SER A 154 -3.37 14.19 2.68
C SER A 154 -4.27 13.06 2.21
N ILE A 155 -5.39 13.43 1.60
CA ILE A 155 -6.34 12.50 1.00
C ILE A 155 -6.58 12.84 -0.47
N GLY A 156 -6.60 11.83 -1.32
CA GLY A 156 -6.99 11.96 -2.72
C GLY A 156 -7.96 10.88 -3.15
N ARG A 157 -9.06 11.30 -3.79
CA ARG A 157 -9.97 10.40 -4.51
C ARG A 157 -9.52 10.29 -5.96
N PHE A 158 -8.71 9.28 -6.24
CA PHE A 158 -8.16 9.06 -7.57
C PHE A 158 -9.20 8.43 -8.49
N LYS A 159 -9.20 8.89 -9.75
CA LYS A 159 -10.04 8.35 -10.81
C LYS A 159 -9.18 8.08 -12.03
N VAL A 160 -9.31 6.87 -12.58
CA VAL A 160 -8.67 6.50 -13.83
C VAL A 160 -9.59 6.90 -14.99
N SER A 161 -9.04 7.55 -16.02
CA SER A 161 -9.80 8.04 -17.15
C SER A 161 -10.01 6.98 -18.23
N ASN A 162 -9.03 6.09 -18.42
CA ASN A 162 -9.06 5.00 -19.41
C ASN A 162 -9.27 3.62 -18.75
N ASN A 163 -10.37 3.50 -17.98
CA ASN A 163 -10.69 2.32 -17.14
C ASN A 163 -10.65 0.97 -17.84
N LYS A 164 -10.93 0.92 -19.15
CA LYS A 164 -10.88 -0.33 -19.93
C LYS A 164 -9.52 -1.04 -19.79
N VAL A 165 -8.42 -0.27 -19.74
CA VAL A 165 -7.07 -0.82 -19.56
C VAL A 165 -6.92 -1.59 -18.25
N LEU A 166 -7.65 -1.23 -17.19
CA LEU A 166 -7.54 -1.88 -15.89
C LEU A 166 -8.03 -3.32 -15.95
N ILE A 167 -9.23 -3.51 -16.51
CA ILE A 167 -9.88 -4.82 -16.61
C ILE A 167 -9.06 -5.72 -17.53
N ASP A 168 -8.78 -5.25 -18.75
CA ASP A 168 -8.05 -6.00 -19.78
C ASP A 168 -6.62 -6.40 -19.36
N CYS A 169 -6.00 -5.65 -18.44
CA CYS A 169 -4.63 -5.93 -18.03
C CYS A 169 -4.50 -7.22 -17.22
N PHE A 170 -5.47 -7.52 -16.35
CA PHE A 170 -5.37 -8.63 -15.39
C PHE A 170 -6.21 -9.85 -15.74
N GLU A 171 -6.97 -9.80 -16.82
CA GLU A 171 -7.45 -10.97 -17.56
C GLU A 171 -6.28 -11.73 -18.23
#